data_AF-A0A2T9J209-F1
#
_entry.id   AF-A0A2T9J209-F1
#
_cell.length_a   1.000
_cell.length_b   1.000
_cell.length_c   1.000
_cell.angle_alpha   90.00
_cell.angle_beta   90.00
_cell.angle_gamma   90.00
#
_symmetry.space_group_name_H-M   'P 1'
#
loop_
_entity.id
_entity.type
_entity.pdbx_description
1 polymer ?
#
loop_
_entity_poly.entity_id
_entity_poly.type
_entity_poly.pdbx_seq_one_letter_code
_entity_poly.pdbx_strand_id
1 'polypeptide(L)'
;MMTVLSLPETLDLKASGPLKAAFLERRGDAVEVDAGNVRRLGGLCLQVLLAAKTAWAADGKSFSIRAPSEAFVETTRLFGAEGALLSADIHGVQS
;
A
#
# COMPACT_ATOMS: atom_id res chain seq x y z
N MET A 1 1.88 -17.24 -6.31
CA MET A 1 1.06 -16.60 -7.36
C MET A 1 1.01 -15.09 -7.11
N MET A 2 0.42 -14.31 -8.01
CA MET A 2 0.22 -12.86 -7.81
C MET A 2 -1.27 -12.57 -7.62
N THR A 3 -1.60 -11.79 -6.60
CA THR A 3 -2.97 -11.41 -6.27
C THR A 3 -3.13 -9.89 -6.35
N VAL A 4 -4.35 -9.44 -6.65
CA VAL A 4 -4.70 -8.01 -6.65
C VAL A 4 -5.60 -7.70 -5.46
N LEU A 5 -5.31 -6.60 -4.78
CA LEU A 5 -6.17 -6.05 -3.72
C LEU A 5 -6.59 -4.63 -4.09
N SER A 6 -7.85 -4.45 -4.47
CA SER A 6 -8.42 -3.12 -4.71
C SER A 6 -8.77 -2.44 -3.38
N LEU A 7 -8.20 -1.26 -3.16
CA LEU A 7 -8.51 -0.45 -2.00
C LEU A 7 -9.87 0.24 -2.16
N PRO A 8 -10.66 0.35 -1.08
CA PRO A 8 -11.91 1.10 -1.09
C PRO A 8 -11.67 2.60 -1.19
N GLU A 9 -12.72 3.35 -1.54
CA GLU A 9 -12.66 4.81 -1.68
C GLU A 9 -12.26 5.52 -0.37
N THR A 10 -12.78 5.05 0.77
CA THR A 10 -12.51 5.62 2.09
C THR A 10 -11.75 4.63 2.96
N LEU A 11 -10.53 4.98 3.33
CA LEU A 11 -9.63 4.22 4.19
C LEU A 11 -9.47 4.92 5.54
N ASP A 12 -10.47 4.85 6.41
CA ASP A 12 -10.48 5.49 7.73
C ASP A 12 -10.35 4.48 8.89
N LEU A 13 -10.67 4.90 10.12
CA LEU A 13 -10.65 4.03 11.30
C LEU A 13 -11.48 2.75 11.10
N LYS A 14 -12.67 2.84 10.49
CA LYS A 14 -13.57 1.70 10.31
C LYS A 14 -13.02 0.70 9.29
N ALA A 15 -12.30 1.19 8.28
CA ALA A 15 -11.70 0.36 7.24
C ALA A 15 -10.41 -0.37 7.70
N SER A 16 -9.78 0.05 8.80
CA SER A 16 -8.48 -0.49 9.24
C SER A 16 -8.49 -1.99 9.56
N GLY A 17 -9.54 -2.47 10.24
CA GLY A 17 -9.74 -3.90 10.54
C GLY A 17 -9.95 -4.73 9.27
N PRO A 18 -10.96 -4.41 8.43
CA PRO A 18 -11.18 -5.08 7.14
C PRO A 18 -9.95 -5.07 6.23
N LEU A 19 -9.23 -3.95 6.14
CA LEU A 19 -8.01 -3.86 5.32
C LEU A 19 -6.93 -4.83 5.79
N LYS A 20 -6.71 -4.91 7.11
CA LYS A 20 -5.76 -5.88 7.68
C LYS A 20 -6.16 -7.32 7.36
N ALA A 21 -7.44 -7.66 7.50
CA ALA A 21 -7.94 -8.99 7.17
C ALA A 21 -7.70 -9.33 5.69
N ALA A 22 -8.00 -8.40 4.78
CA ALA A 22 -7.79 -8.58 3.35
C ALA A 22 -6.31 -8.83 2.97
N PHE A 23 -5.36 -8.20 3.68
CA PHE A 23 -3.95 -8.54 3.53
C PHE A 23 -3.64 -9.94 4.06
N LEU A 24 -4.09 -10.29 5.27
CA LEU A 24 -3.81 -11.61 5.86
C LEU A 24 -4.32 -12.77 4.98
N GLU A 25 -5.47 -12.61 4.34
CA GLU A 25 -6.03 -13.59 3.39
C GLU A 25 -5.15 -13.84 2.15
N ARG A 26 -4.29 -12.88 1.80
CA ARG A 26 -3.39 -12.94 0.63
C ARG A 26 -1.95 -13.28 1.01
N ARG A 27 -1.66 -13.45 2.29
CA ARG A 27 -0.29 -13.69 2.77
C ARG A 27 0.26 -15.00 2.20
N GLY A 28 1.53 -14.97 1.81
CA GLY A 28 2.20 -16.08 1.12
C GLY A 28 2.28 -15.91 -0.40
N ASP A 29 1.51 -14.98 -0.98
CA ASP A 29 1.56 -14.62 -2.39
C ASP A 29 2.10 -13.22 -2.63
N ALA A 30 2.55 -12.94 -3.85
CA ALA A 30 2.82 -11.56 -4.25
C ALA A 30 1.50 -10.78 -4.28
N VAL A 31 1.53 -9.51 -3.89
CA VAL A 31 0.35 -8.64 -3.89
C VAL A 31 0.61 -7.36 -4.65
N GLU A 32 -0.30 -7.04 -5.55
CA GLU A 32 -0.41 -5.73 -6.20
C GLU A 32 -1.64 -5.00 -5.63
N VAL A 33 -1.41 -3.86 -5.00
CA VAL A 33 -2.44 -3.08 -4.32
C VAL A 33 -2.91 -1.96 -5.24
N ASP A 34 -4.16 -2.04 -5.69
CA ASP A 34 -4.76 -1.01 -6.53
C ASP A 34 -5.33 0.11 -5.67
N ALA A 35 -4.71 1.29 -5.78
CA ALA A 35 -5.05 2.49 -5.01
C ALA A 35 -5.81 3.55 -5.83
N GLY A 36 -6.35 3.19 -7.00
CA GLY A 36 -6.96 4.14 -7.93
C GLY A 36 -8.31 4.70 -7.46
N ASN A 37 -9.04 3.94 -6.67
CA ASN A 37 -10.33 4.38 -6.13
C ASN A 37 -10.23 5.25 -4.88
N VAL A 38 -9.06 5.34 -4.25
CA VAL A 38 -8.90 6.00 -2.95
C VAL A 38 -9.19 7.51 -3.08
N ARG A 39 -10.03 8.04 -2.20
CA ARG A 39 -10.30 9.49 -2.08
C ARG A 39 -9.98 10.02 -0.70
N ARG A 40 -9.86 9.13 0.29
CA ARG A 40 -9.45 9.47 1.65
C ARG A 40 -8.61 8.35 2.24
N LEU A 41 -7.44 8.70 2.77
CA LEU A 41 -6.56 7.80 3.51
C LEU A 41 -6.31 8.36 4.91
N GLY A 42 -6.65 7.59 5.93
CA GLY A 42 -6.40 7.90 7.33
C GLY A 42 -5.15 7.17 7.86
N GLY A 43 -4.57 7.71 8.93
CA GLY A 43 -3.31 7.20 9.49
C GLY A 43 -3.31 5.72 9.88
N LEU A 44 -4.42 5.19 10.41
CA LEU A 44 -4.49 3.76 10.79
C LEU A 44 -4.47 2.83 9.56
N CYS A 45 -5.18 3.20 8.49
CA CYS A 45 -5.09 2.43 7.24
C CYS A 45 -3.69 2.56 6.61
N LEU A 46 -3.07 3.73 6.69
CA LEU A 46 -1.68 3.91 6.27
C LEU A 46 -0.71 2.99 7.04
N GLN A 47 -0.87 2.89 8.37
CA GLN A 47 -0.08 1.98 9.19
C GLN A 47 -0.27 0.52 8.77
N VAL A 48 -1.50 0.11 8.44
CA VAL A 48 -1.76 -1.23 7.92
C VAL A 48 -1.04 -1.48 6.59
N LEU A 49 -1.06 -0.51 5.66
CA LEU A 49 -0.32 -0.62 4.38
C LEU A 49 1.19 -0.76 4.61
N LEU A 50 1.77 0.04 5.50
CA LEU A 50 3.18 -0.02 5.85
C LEU A 50 3.55 -1.35 6.52
N ALA A 51 2.73 -1.81 7.45
CA ALA A 51 2.91 -3.11 8.10
C ALA A 51 2.82 -4.27 7.09
N ALA A 52 1.87 -4.20 6.15
CA ALA A 52 1.75 -5.18 5.08
C ALA A 52 2.99 -5.20 4.17
N LYS A 53 3.49 -4.04 3.73
CA LYS A 53 4.73 -3.96 2.95
C LYS A 53 5.91 -4.59 3.68
N THR A 54 6.09 -4.27 4.97
CA THR A 54 7.15 -4.85 5.80
C THR A 54 7.00 -6.36 5.95
N ALA A 55 5.78 -6.85 6.17
CA ALA A 55 5.51 -8.28 6.28
C ALA A 55 5.82 -9.02 4.96
N TRP A 56 5.45 -8.43 3.82
CA TRP A 56 5.75 -9.00 2.50
C TRP A 56 7.24 -9.07 2.22
N ALA A 57 7.98 -8.02 2.56
CA ALA A 57 9.43 -8.02 2.45
C ALA A 57 10.06 -9.12 3.32
N ALA A 58 9.60 -9.28 4.57
CA ALA A 58 10.05 -10.35 5.46
C ALA A 58 9.70 -11.76 4.96
N ASP A 59 8.55 -11.92 4.30
CA ASP A 59 8.12 -13.17 3.69
C ASP A 59 8.80 -13.44 2.32
N GLY A 60 9.65 -12.52 1.83
CA GLY A 60 10.30 -12.63 0.52
C GLY A 60 9.32 -12.54 -0.65
N LYS A 61 8.20 -11.82 -0.47
CA LYS A 61 7.12 -11.66 -1.47
C LYS A 61 7.08 -10.23 -1.99
N SER A 62 6.73 -10.08 -3.27
CA SER A 62 6.58 -8.75 -3.89
C SER A 62 5.33 -8.04 -3.38
N PHE A 63 5.49 -6.77 -3.03
CA PHE A 63 4.42 -5.84 -2.68
C PHE A 63 4.57 -4.58 -3.53
N SER A 64 3.55 -4.23 -4.31
CA SER A 64 3.54 -3.02 -5.13
C SER A 64 2.23 -2.25 -5.00
N ILE A 65 2.31 -0.93 -5.21
CA ILE A 65 1.14 -0.06 -5.38
C ILE A 65 0.94 0.17 -6.88
N ARG A 66 -0.28 -0.06 -7.37
CA ARG A 66 -0.71 0.22 -8.75
C ARG A 66 -1.70 1.38 -8.77
N ALA A 67 -1.55 2.25 -9.76
CA ALA A 67 -2.46 3.36 -10.06
C ALA A 67 -2.86 4.18 -8.82
N PRO A 68 -1.92 4.71 -8.01
CA PRO A 68 -2.28 5.50 -6.85
C PRO A 68 -3.05 6.75 -7.28
N SER A 69 -4.22 6.95 -6.70
CA SER A 69 -4.97 8.19 -6.83
C SER A 69 -4.20 9.37 -6.26
N GLU A 70 -4.54 10.58 -6.71
CA GLU A 70 -3.97 11.83 -6.18
C GLU A 70 -4.11 11.92 -4.65
N ALA A 71 -5.29 11.60 -4.12
CA ALA A 71 -5.54 11.60 -2.67
C ALA A 71 -4.64 10.61 -1.91
N PHE A 72 -4.34 9.45 -2.50
CA PHE A 72 -3.41 8.49 -1.91
C PHE A 72 -1.99 9.06 -1.88
N VAL A 73 -1.50 9.56 -3.04
CA VAL A 73 -0.15 10.14 -3.16
C VAL A 73 0.01 11.30 -2.18
N GLU A 74 -0.88 12.28 -2.21
CA GLU A 74 -0.83 13.47 -1.35
C GLU A 74 -0.82 13.09 0.13
N THR A 75 -1.70 12.17 0.55
CA THR A 75 -1.72 11.72 1.94
C THR A 75 -0.42 11.02 2.32
N THR A 76 0.09 10.10 1.50
CA THR A 76 1.35 9.42 1.81
C THR A 76 2.52 10.40 1.90
N ARG A 77 2.53 11.46 1.07
CA ARG A 77 3.52 12.54 1.15
C ARG A 77 3.40 13.36 2.43
N LEU A 78 2.18 13.77 2.81
CA LEU A 78 1.91 14.52 4.04
C LEU A 78 2.33 13.75 5.30
N PHE A 79 2.17 12.43 5.30
CA PHE A 79 2.60 11.56 6.39
C PHE A 79 4.08 11.15 6.32
N GLY A 80 4.84 11.58 5.30
CA GLY A 80 6.23 11.18 5.09
C GLY A 80 6.43 9.72 4.72
N ALA A 81 5.39 9.05 4.24
CA ALA A 81 5.35 7.63 3.89
C ALA A 81 5.40 7.36 2.38
N GLU A 82 5.48 8.40 1.55
CA GLU A 82 5.48 8.30 0.08
C GLU A 82 6.57 7.34 -0.42
N GLY A 83 7.84 7.61 -0.14
CA GLY A 83 8.95 6.74 -0.54
C GLY A 83 8.93 5.36 0.13
N ALA A 84 8.18 5.21 1.23
CA ALA A 84 7.99 3.93 1.87
C ALA A 84 6.94 3.07 1.17
N LEU A 85 5.99 3.62 0.40
CA LEU A 85 4.94 2.84 -0.27
C LEU A 85 5.03 2.90 -1.79
N LEU A 86 5.26 4.08 -2.33
CA LEU A 86 5.47 4.31 -3.75
C LEU A 86 6.96 4.12 -4.01
N SER A 87 7.29 3.17 -4.90
CA SER A 87 8.67 3.06 -5.35
C SER A 87 9.01 4.34 -6.10
N ALA A 88 9.95 5.12 -5.58
CA ALA A 88 10.70 6.00 -6.47
C ALA A 88 11.52 5.05 -7.34
N ASP A 89 11.19 4.93 -8.63
CA ASP A 89 12.19 4.46 -9.57
C ASP A 89 13.33 5.47 -9.56
N ILE A 90 14.29 5.29 -8.64
CA ILE A 90 15.62 5.90 -8.76
C ILE A 90 16.37 5.10 -9.83
N HIS A 91 15.90 5.22 -11.07
CA HIS A 91 16.70 4.93 -12.25
C HIS A 91 17.57 6.16 -12.53
N GLY A 92 18.73 6.22 -11.89
CA GLY A 92 19.79 7.16 -12.27
C GLY A 92 20.57 7.78 -11.12
N VAL A 93 21.57 7.05 -10.61
CA VAL A 93 22.96 7.51 -10.68
C VAL A 93 23.80 6.27 -11.03
N GLN A 94 24.18 6.15 -12.31
CA GLN A 94 25.34 5.36 -12.67
C GLN A 94 26.58 6.21 -12.39
N SER A 95 27.56 5.56 -11.73
CA SER A 95 28.94 5.99 -11.45
C SER A 95 29.15 6.97 -10.29
#